data_AF-A0A970Z2J7-F1
#
_entry.id   AF-A0A970Z2J7-F1
#
_cell.length_a   1.000
_cell.length_b   1.000
_cell.length_c   1.000
_cell.angle_alpha   90.00
_cell.angle_beta   90.00
_cell.angle_gamma   90.00
#
_symmetry.space_group_name_H-M   'P 1'
#
loop_
_entity.id
_entity.type
_entity.pdbx_description
1 polymer ?
#
loop_
_entity_poly.entity_id
_entity_poly.type
_entity_poly.pdbx_seq_one_letter_code
_entity_poly.pdbx_strand_id
1 'polypeptide(L)'
;MVTGPPGCGCLTVGRQGSRRRRGRHSCRPAGRRATPYRQCFPALGPARRHSGRTHLPWFARGPGDPPPHRGAHPPTSSPGPDLRGVPVSSPRYRVGVLHPGAMGAAVAAQARESGHDVLWCPAGRSPASVQRARSAGLCPVSDLAELLAACEIVLSVCPPAAAEDVARAVAVHDFTGIYVEANAISPTRVQRIASLLTAAGSHVIDAAIMGAPPAADRCVRLYLCGEPGRATRPIATVSGVFTGTQVQTVALDGGLGTASALKMAHAQYQKAARALAAVSHALATRYEITDHLIAEAERNASSPLAHPEYLPSVAARAWRWAPEMHEVTDTLDAAGLPSDLARAASEVLTRWTPDKDADLPLDVVLRHLGTW
;
A
#
# COMPACT_ATOMS: atom_id res chain seq x y z
N MET A 1 -62.05 17.05 -3.22
CA MET A 1 -63.06 17.63 -2.31
C MET A 1 -63.39 16.62 -1.23
N VAL A 2 -63.25 17.06 0.04
CA VAL A 2 -63.97 16.60 1.26
C VAL A 2 -63.76 15.13 1.68
N THR A 3 -63.30 14.74 2.87
CA THR A 3 -62.87 15.36 4.15
C THR A 3 -62.27 14.24 5.01
N GLY A 4 -61.33 14.57 5.90
CA GLY A 4 -60.70 13.64 6.87
C GLY A 4 -61.48 13.44 8.19
N PRO A 5 -60.78 13.20 9.33
CA PRO A 5 -60.97 12.09 10.28
C PRO A 5 -61.59 12.54 11.64
N PRO A 6 -61.57 11.76 12.76
CA PRO A 6 -60.40 11.75 13.67
C PRO A 6 -60.22 10.50 14.59
N GLY A 7 -59.13 10.44 15.37
CA GLY A 7 -59.06 9.58 16.57
C GLY A 7 -57.68 9.35 17.18
N CYS A 8 -57.34 10.13 18.20
CA CYS A 8 -56.08 10.18 18.95
C CYS A 8 -56.08 9.23 20.18
N GLY A 9 -54.91 8.84 20.69
CA GLY A 9 -54.78 8.11 21.96
C GLY A 9 -53.35 8.04 22.51
N CYS A 10 -52.98 9.01 23.35
CA CYS A 10 -51.79 8.98 24.22
C CYS A 10 -51.99 8.05 25.42
N LEU A 11 -50.90 7.42 25.89
CA LEU A 11 -50.74 7.02 27.29
C LEU A 11 -49.28 7.19 27.73
N THR A 12 -49.09 8.05 28.73
CA THR A 12 -47.89 8.28 29.53
C THR A 12 -48.06 7.65 30.93
N VAL A 13 -46.96 7.65 31.70
CA VAL A 13 -46.76 7.33 33.15
C VAL A 13 -45.97 6.01 33.33
N GLY A 14 -44.90 5.90 34.12
CA GLY A 14 -44.22 6.83 35.02
C GLY A 14 -43.07 6.13 35.80
N ARG A 15 -42.19 6.97 36.33
CA ARG A 15 -40.94 6.76 37.12
C ARG A 15 -40.91 5.70 38.23
N GLN A 16 -39.69 5.20 38.49
CA GLN A 16 -38.88 5.20 39.75
C GLN A 16 -37.94 3.96 39.70
N GLY A 17 -36.65 3.93 40.02
CA GLY A 17 -35.75 4.78 40.78
C GLY A 17 -35.04 3.90 41.82
N SER A 18 -33.73 3.62 41.71
CA SER A 18 -32.91 3.35 42.91
C SER A 18 -31.40 3.42 42.64
N ARG A 19 -30.72 4.04 43.59
CA ARG A 19 -29.27 4.25 43.74
C ARG A 19 -28.55 2.93 44.08
N ARG A 20 -27.29 2.79 43.66
CA ARG A 20 -26.22 2.31 44.56
C ARG A 20 -24.83 2.82 44.12
N ARG A 21 -24.11 3.32 45.14
CA ARG A 21 -22.74 3.86 45.12
C ARG A 21 -21.70 2.73 45.25
N ARG A 22 -20.44 3.13 45.00
CA ARG A 22 -19.12 2.56 45.37
C ARG A 22 -18.46 1.78 44.21
N GLY A 23 -17.19 1.98 43.87
CA GLY A 23 -16.12 2.73 44.53
C GLY A 23 -15.00 3.09 43.56
N ARG A 24 -14.31 4.18 43.89
CA ARG A 24 -13.04 4.58 43.31
C ARG A 24 -11.95 3.62 43.79
N HIS A 25 -11.14 3.10 42.88
CA HIS A 25 -9.76 2.74 43.19
C HIS A 25 -8.84 3.27 42.07
N SER A 26 -8.18 4.36 42.40
CA SER A 26 -6.97 4.86 41.77
C SER A 26 -5.80 3.95 42.14
N CYS A 27 -5.05 3.47 41.15
CA CYS A 27 -3.65 3.06 41.29
C CYS A 27 -2.96 3.08 39.91
N ARG A 28 -2.21 4.16 39.65
CA ARG A 28 -0.90 4.14 38.97
C ARG A 28 0.13 4.44 40.07
N PRO A 29 1.46 4.15 39.95
CA PRO A 29 2.22 3.97 38.71
C PRO A 29 3.29 2.84 38.76
N ALA A 30 3.99 2.67 37.63
CA ALA A 30 5.29 2.00 37.39
C ALA A 30 5.13 1.05 36.19
N GLY A 31 6.03 0.94 35.22
CA GLY A 31 7.35 1.51 35.03
C GLY A 31 7.77 1.14 33.60
N ARG A 32 8.75 1.89 33.10
CA ARG A 32 9.36 1.72 31.78
C ARG A 32 9.79 0.27 31.54
N ARG A 33 9.46 -0.29 30.38
CA ARG A 33 10.36 -1.19 29.64
C ARG A 33 10.24 -0.91 28.15
N ALA A 34 11.35 -0.44 27.59
CA ALA A 34 11.61 -0.40 26.17
C ALA A 34 11.54 -1.83 25.62
N THR A 35 10.78 -2.01 24.53
CA THR A 35 10.79 -3.25 23.75
C THR A 35 11.77 -3.04 22.60
N PRO A 36 12.75 -3.94 22.40
CA PRO A 36 13.64 -3.84 21.25
C PRO A 36 12.89 -4.32 20.00
N TYR A 37 13.20 -3.60 18.91
CA TYR A 37 12.92 -3.89 17.51
C TYR A 37 12.81 -5.40 17.21
N ARG A 38 11.62 -5.88 16.82
CA ARG A 38 11.48 -7.22 16.23
C ARG A 38 11.82 -7.13 14.75
N GLN A 39 12.89 -7.82 14.36
CA GLN A 39 13.23 -8.10 12.98
C GLN A 39 12.08 -8.84 12.30
N CYS A 40 11.47 -8.21 11.29
CA CYS A 40 10.60 -8.88 10.34
C CYS A 40 11.46 -9.72 9.38
N PHE A 41 11.53 -11.02 9.67
CA PHE A 41 12.00 -12.14 8.83
C PHE A 41 13.46 -12.13 8.29
N PRO A 42 14.09 -13.32 8.14
CA PRO A 42 15.47 -13.43 7.71
C PRO A 42 15.62 -13.27 6.19
N ALA A 43 16.77 -12.73 5.79
CA ALA A 43 17.22 -12.63 4.41
C ALA A 43 17.29 -14.01 3.74
N LEU A 44 16.75 -14.10 2.52
CA LEU A 44 16.92 -15.26 1.64
C LEU A 44 18.38 -15.32 1.19
N GLY A 45 19.13 -16.27 1.74
CA GLY A 45 20.45 -16.67 1.24
C GLY A 45 20.35 -17.50 -0.04
N PRO A 46 21.44 -17.63 -0.83
CA PRO A 46 21.39 -18.16 -2.18
C PRO A 46 21.10 -19.67 -2.21
N ALA A 47 20.27 -20.07 -3.17
CA ALA A 47 19.83 -21.43 -3.39
C ALA A 47 21.00 -22.40 -3.67
N ARG A 48 21.09 -23.46 -2.87
CA ARG A 48 21.97 -24.62 -3.13
C ARG A 48 21.37 -25.45 -4.27
N ARG A 49 22.12 -25.60 -5.36
CA ARG A 49 21.83 -26.56 -6.43
C ARG A 49 22.18 -27.97 -5.95
N HIS A 50 21.19 -28.87 -5.92
CA HIS A 50 21.43 -30.31 -5.85
C HIS A 50 21.33 -30.89 -7.27
N SER A 51 22.48 -31.25 -7.84
CA SER A 51 22.58 -32.03 -9.08
C SER A 51 22.70 -33.51 -8.73
N GLY A 52 21.65 -34.28 -8.97
CA GLY A 52 21.72 -35.75 -9.03
C GLY A 52 22.34 -36.18 -10.36
N ARG A 53 23.43 -36.94 -10.29
CA ARG A 53 24.12 -37.56 -11.43
C ARG A 53 23.62 -39.00 -11.62
N THR A 54 23.31 -39.37 -12.85
CA THR A 54 23.33 -40.76 -13.36
C THR A 54 24.39 -40.89 -14.46
N HIS A 55 24.99 -42.09 -14.57
CA HIS A 55 26.29 -42.39 -15.17
C HIS A 55 26.33 -42.51 -16.72
N LEU A 56 27.35 -41.87 -17.34
CA LEU A 56 28.36 -42.30 -18.37
C LEU A 56 27.92 -43.04 -19.69
N PRO A 57 28.72 -43.07 -20.81
CA PRO A 57 30.19 -42.83 -20.90
C PRO A 57 30.82 -42.22 -22.21
N TRP A 58 32.16 -42.05 -22.17
CA TRP A 58 33.24 -42.01 -23.22
C TRP A 58 33.87 -40.68 -23.77
N PHE A 59 35.17 -40.51 -23.42
CA PHE A 59 36.39 -39.87 -24.02
C PHE A 59 36.43 -38.34 -24.30
N ALA A 60 37.52 -37.58 -24.08
CA ALA A 60 38.97 -37.86 -24.00
C ALA A 60 39.73 -36.87 -23.06
N ARG A 61 40.99 -37.20 -22.75
CA ARG A 61 41.94 -36.51 -21.84
C ARG A 61 42.70 -35.33 -22.49
N GLY A 62 43.18 -34.39 -21.66
CA GLY A 62 44.31 -33.47 -21.92
C GLY A 62 44.63 -32.57 -20.71
N PRO A 63 45.88 -32.15 -20.45
CA PRO A 63 46.47 -32.21 -19.10
C PRO A 63 46.88 -30.88 -18.43
N GLY A 64 47.04 -30.91 -17.09
CA GLY A 64 48.17 -30.28 -16.38
C GLY A 64 47.88 -29.10 -15.46
N ASP A 65 47.66 -29.35 -14.17
CA ASP A 65 47.76 -28.34 -13.10
C ASP A 65 49.12 -28.42 -12.39
N PRO A 66 49.80 -27.29 -12.11
CA PRO A 66 51.06 -27.24 -11.35
C PRO A 66 50.83 -27.24 -9.81
N PRO A 67 51.87 -27.57 -9.01
CA PRO A 67 51.74 -27.83 -7.57
C PRO A 67 51.65 -26.56 -6.70
N PRO A 68 51.19 -26.66 -5.44
CA PRO A 68 50.96 -25.49 -4.59
C PRO A 68 52.26 -24.96 -3.94
N HIS A 69 52.46 -23.65 -4.03
CA HIS A 69 53.52 -22.93 -3.33
C HIS A 69 53.17 -22.70 -1.85
N ARG A 70 54.08 -23.09 -0.96
CA ARG A 70 54.15 -22.60 0.43
C ARG A 70 54.76 -21.19 0.43
N GLY A 71 54.12 -20.25 1.12
CA GLY A 71 54.67 -18.90 1.28
C GLY A 71 54.02 -18.09 2.41
N ALA A 72 54.76 -17.98 3.50
CA ALA A 72 54.91 -16.85 4.44
C ALA A 72 53.68 -16.07 4.96
N HIS A 73 53.60 -16.01 6.30
CA HIS A 73 52.79 -15.05 7.06
C HIS A 73 53.20 -13.59 6.79
N PRO A 74 52.25 -12.64 6.66
CA PRO A 74 52.56 -11.22 6.63
C PRO A 74 52.79 -10.67 8.05
N PRO A 75 53.62 -9.62 8.20
CA PRO A 75 53.88 -8.98 9.48
C PRO A 75 52.71 -8.11 9.94
N THR A 76 52.52 -8.06 11.26
CA THR A 76 51.56 -7.23 11.98
C THR A 76 51.80 -5.74 11.73
N SER A 77 50.80 -5.02 11.21
CA SER A 77 50.79 -3.56 11.14
C SER A 77 49.93 -2.97 12.26
N SER A 78 50.47 -1.93 12.90
CA SER A 78 49.88 -1.20 14.02
C SER A 78 48.58 -0.46 13.62
N PRO A 79 47.61 -0.29 14.53
CA PRO A 79 46.36 0.39 14.22
C PRO A 79 46.58 1.90 14.07
N GLY A 80 46.17 2.43 12.90
CA GLY A 80 46.01 3.86 12.66
C GLY A 80 44.89 4.48 13.51
N PRO A 81 44.80 5.82 13.58
CA PRO A 81 43.89 6.49 14.49
C PRO A 81 42.43 6.16 14.18
N ASP A 82 41.77 5.68 15.22
CA ASP A 82 40.35 5.39 15.32
C ASP A 82 39.52 6.67 15.10
N LEU A 83 39.05 6.87 13.86
CA LEU A 83 38.00 7.83 13.53
C LEU A 83 36.66 7.27 14.01
N ARG A 84 36.50 7.24 15.34
CA ARG A 84 35.23 6.96 16.02
C ARG A 84 34.18 7.92 15.48
N GLY A 85 33.15 7.33 14.89
CA GLY A 85 32.13 7.97 14.07
C GLY A 85 31.54 9.24 14.67
N VAL A 86 31.72 10.34 13.94
CA VAL A 86 30.70 11.39 13.91
C VAL A 86 29.45 10.73 13.32
N PRO A 87 28.30 10.73 14.00
CA PRO A 87 27.07 10.26 13.37
C PRO A 87 26.81 11.19 12.18
N VAL A 88 27.02 10.68 10.97
CA VAL A 88 26.61 11.39 9.75
C VAL A 88 25.09 11.46 9.85
N SER A 89 24.56 12.59 10.30
CA SER A 89 23.11 12.81 10.33
C SER A 89 22.63 12.71 8.89
N SER A 90 21.77 11.73 8.60
CA SER A 90 21.11 11.65 7.32
C SER A 90 20.44 13.00 6.99
N PRO A 91 20.50 13.47 5.74
CA PRO A 91 19.91 14.75 5.37
C PRO A 91 18.42 14.77 5.72
N ARG A 92 17.96 15.88 6.32
CA ARG A 92 16.53 16.12 6.55
C ARG A 92 15.91 16.71 5.28
N TYR A 93 14.78 16.15 4.85
CA TYR A 93 13.99 16.64 3.72
C TYR A 93 12.65 17.20 4.22
N ARG A 94 12.08 18.12 3.45
CA ARG A 94 10.69 18.54 3.53
C ARG A 94 9.90 17.76 2.49
N VAL A 95 9.00 16.91 2.98
CA VAL A 95 8.19 15.99 2.18
C VAL A 95 6.76 16.50 2.14
N GLY A 96 6.28 16.86 0.96
CA GLY A 96 4.88 17.24 0.73
C GLY A 96 4.03 16.02 0.46
N VAL A 97 2.82 15.97 1.01
CA VAL A 97 1.87 14.87 0.78
C VAL A 97 0.58 15.40 0.20
N LEU A 98 0.29 14.98 -1.03
CA LEU A 98 -0.93 15.38 -1.72
C LEU A 98 -2.07 14.44 -1.32
N HIS A 99 -3.14 15.04 -0.79
CA HIS A 99 -4.39 14.37 -0.41
C HIS A 99 -4.22 13.17 0.57
N PRO A 100 -3.74 13.38 1.82
CA PRO A 100 -3.50 12.30 2.79
C PRO A 100 -4.77 11.52 3.18
N GLY A 101 -5.10 10.50 2.38
CA GLY A 101 -6.07 9.46 2.67
C GLY A 101 -5.56 8.52 3.78
N ALA A 102 -6.23 7.38 3.99
CA ALA A 102 -5.77 6.38 4.96
C ALA A 102 -4.36 5.86 4.65
N MET A 103 -4.07 5.56 3.38
CA MET A 103 -2.73 5.11 2.96
C MET A 103 -1.71 6.26 2.99
N GLY A 104 -2.03 7.39 2.35
CA GLY A 104 -1.11 8.53 2.26
C GLY A 104 -0.71 9.07 3.63
N ALA A 105 -1.64 9.21 4.57
CA ALA A 105 -1.33 9.65 5.94
C ALA A 105 -0.43 8.65 6.70
N ALA A 106 -0.65 7.35 6.52
CA ALA A 106 0.16 6.33 7.19
C ALA A 106 1.59 6.29 6.63
N VAL A 107 1.76 6.35 5.30
CA VAL A 107 3.09 6.45 4.66
C VAL A 107 3.79 7.74 5.08
N ALA A 108 3.07 8.87 5.09
CA ALA A 108 3.59 10.16 5.54
C ALA A 108 4.06 10.16 7.00
N ALA A 109 3.33 9.49 7.89
CA ALA A 109 3.72 9.34 9.28
C ALA A 109 5.07 8.62 9.41
N GLN A 110 5.36 7.65 8.54
CA GLN A 110 6.64 6.93 8.54
C GLN A 110 7.80 7.85 8.12
N ALA A 111 7.61 8.71 7.11
CA ALA A 111 8.62 9.72 6.75
C ALA A 111 8.88 10.72 7.89
N ARG A 112 7.86 11.06 8.67
CA ARG A 112 8.03 11.90 9.86
C ARG A 112 8.78 11.18 10.98
N GLU A 113 8.48 9.90 11.21
CA GLU A 113 9.12 9.07 12.23
C GLU A 113 10.62 8.87 11.98
N SER A 114 11.06 8.88 10.72
CA SER A 114 12.48 8.90 10.32
C SER A 114 13.15 10.29 10.43
N GLY A 115 12.42 11.32 10.90
CA GLY A 115 12.98 12.63 11.24
C GLY A 115 12.87 13.70 10.15
N HIS A 116 12.02 13.50 9.14
CA HIS A 116 11.74 14.48 8.09
C HIS A 116 10.56 15.39 8.44
N ASP A 117 10.56 16.60 7.86
CA ASP A 117 9.44 17.52 7.99
C ASP A 117 8.40 17.15 6.95
N VAL A 118 7.17 16.82 7.37
CA VAL A 118 6.14 16.35 6.44
C VAL A 118 4.98 17.34 6.40
N LEU A 119 4.78 17.93 5.22
CA LEU A 119 3.85 19.03 4.98
C LEU A 119 2.62 18.54 4.19
N TRP A 120 1.48 19.19 4.37
CA TRP A 120 0.28 18.92 3.58
C TRP A 120 -0.63 20.15 3.49
N CYS A 121 -1.45 20.21 2.44
CA CYS A 121 -2.43 21.29 2.25
C CYS A 121 -3.84 20.86 2.70
N PRO A 122 -4.44 21.51 3.72
CA PRO A 122 -5.80 21.23 4.19
C PRO A 122 -6.90 21.83 3.31
N ALA A 123 -6.58 22.76 2.41
CA ALA A 123 -7.58 23.47 1.61
C ALA A 123 -8.46 22.52 0.79
N GLY A 124 -9.78 22.72 0.89
CA GLY A 124 -10.78 21.89 0.22
C GLY A 124 -10.81 20.42 0.65
N ARG A 125 -10.20 20.04 1.78
CA ARG A 125 -10.20 18.65 2.28
C ARG A 125 -11.30 18.44 3.33
N SER A 126 -11.84 17.22 3.34
CA SER A 126 -12.87 16.82 4.31
C SER A 126 -12.36 16.83 5.77
N PRO A 127 -13.25 16.96 6.78
CA PRO A 127 -12.87 16.82 8.19
C PRO A 127 -12.15 15.50 8.50
N ALA A 128 -12.55 14.40 7.85
CA ALA A 128 -11.90 13.10 8.01
C ALA A 128 -10.44 13.10 7.50
N SER A 129 -10.16 13.82 6.40
CA SER A 129 -8.79 13.99 5.90
C SER A 129 -7.95 14.82 6.85
N VAL A 130 -8.50 15.94 7.38
CA VAL A 130 -7.84 16.77 8.38
C VAL A 130 -7.49 15.97 9.62
N GLN A 131 -8.43 15.15 10.12
CA GLN A 131 -8.18 14.32 11.29
C GLN A 131 -7.07 13.30 11.06
N ARG A 132 -7.04 12.62 9.89
CA ARG A 132 -5.96 11.68 9.56
C ARG A 132 -4.60 12.36 9.51
N ALA A 133 -4.51 13.51 8.86
CA ALA A 133 -3.26 14.27 8.77
C ALA A 133 -2.77 14.73 10.16
N ARG A 134 -3.68 15.20 11.02
CA ARG A 134 -3.35 15.55 12.41
C ARG A 134 -2.88 14.34 13.22
N SER A 135 -3.56 13.20 13.10
CA SER A 135 -3.14 11.96 13.78
C SER A 135 -1.78 11.45 13.30
N ALA A 136 -1.46 11.65 12.01
CA ALA A 136 -0.15 11.40 11.44
C ALA A 136 0.89 12.50 11.77
N GLY A 137 0.45 13.59 12.40
CA GLY A 137 1.25 14.75 12.78
C GLY A 137 1.90 15.48 11.62
N LEU A 138 1.18 15.61 10.50
CA LEU A 138 1.61 16.38 9.34
C LEU A 138 1.42 17.88 9.58
N CYS A 139 2.39 18.68 9.14
CA CYS A 139 2.39 20.13 9.26
C CYS A 139 1.50 20.75 8.17
N PRO A 140 0.43 21.49 8.52
CA PRO A 140 -0.40 22.13 7.52
C PRO A 140 0.30 23.36 6.92
N VAL A 141 0.13 23.57 5.61
CA VAL A 141 0.41 24.84 4.91
C VAL A 141 -0.90 25.48 4.42
N SER A 142 -0.85 26.70 3.91
CA SER A 142 -2.07 27.43 3.49
C SER A 142 -2.65 26.91 2.17
N ASP A 143 -1.80 26.65 1.18
CA ASP A 143 -2.22 26.22 -0.16
C ASP A 143 -1.20 25.28 -0.85
N LEU A 144 -1.49 24.92 -2.11
CA LEU A 144 -0.63 24.04 -2.91
C LEU A 144 0.67 24.74 -3.33
N ALA A 145 0.65 26.05 -3.59
CA ALA A 145 1.84 26.78 -4.00
C ALA A 145 2.88 26.82 -2.88
N GLU A 146 2.44 27.11 -1.64
CA GLU A 146 3.29 27.07 -0.46
C GLU A 146 3.86 25.65 -0.23
N LEU A 147 3.04 24.61 -0.41
CA LEU A 147 3.49 23.22 -0.28
C LEU A 147 4.64 22.91 -1.26
N LEU A 148 4.45 23.23 -2.53
CA LEU A 148 5.42 22.90 -3.59
C LEU A 148 6.69 23.74 -3.50
N ALA A 149 6.58 25.00 -3.07
CA ALA A 149 7.74 25.86 -2.84
C ALA A 149 8.59 25.41 -1.63
N ALA A 150 7.96 24.79 -0.64
CA ALA A 150 8.61 24.37 0.59
C ALA A 150 9.21 22.96 0.54
N CYS A 151 8.80 22.09 -0.39
CA CYS A 151 9.17 20.68 -0.36
C CYS A 151 10.22 20.31 -1.42
N GLU A 152 11.16 19.42 -1.08
CA GLU A 152 12.07 18.82 -2.07
C GLU A 152 11.48 17.54 -2.68
N ILE A 153 10.55 16.90 -1.97
CA ILE A 153 9.90 15.65 -2.37
C ILE A 153 8.40 15.80 -2.21
N VAL A 154 7.62 15.38 -3.19
CA VAL A 154 6.15 15.38 -3.14
C VAL A 154 5.63 13.97 -3.39
N LEU A 155 4.86 13.44 -2.45
CA LEU A 155 4.21 12.13 -2.52
C LEU A 155 2.76 12.30 -2.98
N SER A 156 2.42 11.77 -4.14
CA SER A 156 1.04 11.74 -4.64
C SER A 156 0.38 10.41 -4.27
N VAL A 157 -0.56 10.45 -3.32
CA VAL A 157 -1.32 9.28 -2.84
C VAL A 157 -2.80 9.63 -2.68
N CYS A 158 -3.50 9.67 -3.80
CA CYS A 158 -4.90 10.04 -3.99
C CYS A 158 -5.69 8.91 -4.72
N PRO A 159 -7.03 9.02 -4.83
CA PRO A 159 -7.82 8.11 -5.65
C PRO A 159 -7.41 8.17 -7.14
N PRO A 160 -7.45 7.05 -7.89
CA PRO A 160 -7.02 7.00 -9.29
C PRO A 160 -7.64 8.06 -10.20
N ALA A 161 -8.92 8.39 -9.99
CA ALA A 161 -9.63 9.40 -10.77
C ALA A 161 -9.03 10.81 -10.66
N ALA A 162 -8.32 11.14 -9.57
CA ALA A 162 -7.77 12.47 -9.34
C ALA A 162 -6.31 12.62 -9.79
N ALA A 163 -5.59 11.53 -10.11
CA ALA A 163 -4.14 11.54 -10.26
C ALA A 163 -3.64 12.55 -11.32
N GLU A 164 -4.26 12.58 -12.50
CA GLU A 164 -3.85 13.51 -13.57
C GLU A 164 -4.23 14.97 -13.30
N ASP A 165 -5.37 15.22 -12.63
CA ASP A 165 -5.75 16.58 -12.22
C ASP A 165 -4.78 17.13 -11.18
N VAL A 166 -4.37 16.28 -10.24
CA VAL A 166 -3.35 16.62 -9.23
C VAL A 166 -2.01 16.91 -9.90
N ALA A 167 -1.57 16.07 -10.84
CA ALA A 167 -0.34 16.32 -11.60
C ALA A 167 -0.40 17.63 -12.40
N ARG A 168 -1.54 17.95 -13.05
CA ARG A 168 -1.75 19.24 -13.72
C ARG A 168 -1.65 20.42 -12.76
N ALA A 169 -2.27 20.32 -11.58
CA ALA A 169 -2.18 21.37 -10.57
C ALA A 169 -0.73 21.58 -10.10
N VAL A 170 0.06 20.52 -9.97
CA VAL A 170 1.49 20.61 -9.64
C VAL A 170 2.30 21.24 -10.77
N ALA A 171 2.01 20.88 -12.03
CA ALA A 171 2.71 21.42 -13.20
C ALA A 171 2.54 22.94 -13.34
N VAL A 172 1.38 23.49 -12.97
CA VAL A 172 1.11 24.96 -12.99
C VAL A 172 2.04 25.75 -12.05
N HIS A 173 2.63 25.09 -11.07
CA HIS A 173 3.53 25.71 -10.09
C HIS A 173 5.02 25.43 -10.36
N ASP A 174 5.38 24.91 -11.55
CA ASP A 174 6.76 24.66 -11.98
C ASP A 174 7.60 23.91 -10.93
N PHE A 175 7.00 22.90 -10.29
CA PHE A 175 7.70 22.12 -9.28
C PHE A 175 8.91 21.40 -9.89
N THR A 176 10.12 21.63 -9.35
CA THR A 176 11.37 21.04 -9.86
C THR A 176 11.97 19.97 -8.94
N GLY A 177 11.24 19.56 -7.90
CA GLY A 177 11.68 18.54 -6.95
C GLY A 177 11.42 17.11 -7.43
N ILE A 178 11.45 16.16 -6.48
CA ILE A 178 11.12 14.75 -6.75
C ILE A 178 9.62 14.56 -6.58
N TYR A 179 8.90 14.25 -7.67
CA TYR A 179 7.49 13.89 -7.63
C TYR A 179 7.35 12.36 -7.67
N VAL A 180 6.81 11.80 -6.59
CA VAL A 180 6.54 10.36 -6.46
C VAL A 180 5.08 10.11 -6.80
N GLU A 181 4.85 9.56 -7.99
CA GLU A 181 3.54 9.14 -8.47
C GLU A 181 3.23 7.75 -7.90
N ALA A 182 2.50 7.69 -6.77
CA ALA A 182 2.20 6.46 -6.05
C ALA A 182 0.71 6.10 -6.07
N ASN A 183 -0.06 6.69 -7.00
CA ASN A 183 -1.47 6.36 -7.20
C ASN A 183 -1.61 5.00 -7.88
N ALA A 184 -2.72 4.30 -7.62
CA ALA A 184 -3.01 3.02 -8.27
C ALA A 184 -3.59 3.25 -9.68
N ILE A 185 -2.72 3.65 -10.62
CA ILE A 185 -3.07 3.98 -12.02
C ILE A 185 -2.24 3.15 -13.01
N SER A 186 -2.71 3.07 -14.25
CA SER A 186 -2.08 2.31 -15.33
C SER A 186 -0.73 2.89 -15.75
N PRO A 187 0.18 2.07 -16.33
CA PRO A 187 1.48 2.52 -16.82
C PRO A 187 1.38 3.72 -17.77
N THR A 188 0.42 3.70 -18.70
CA THR A 188 0.18 4.79 -19.65
C THR A 188 -0.18 6.11 -18.96
N ARG A 189 -0.95 6.07 -17.86
CA ARG A 189 -1.29 7.27 -17.09
C ARG A 189 -0.09 7.83 -16.33
N VAL A 190 0.72 6.96 -15.72
CA VAL A 190 1.98 7.41 -15.09
C VAL A 190 2.92 8.04 -16.11
N GLN A 191 3.04 7.46 -17.30
CA GLN A 191 3.87 8.04 -18.38
C GLN A 191 3.37 9.42 -18.79
N ARG A 192 2.05 9.63 -18.93
CA ARG A 192 1.46 10.96 -19.22
C ARG A 192 1.77 11.97 -18.12
N ILE A 193 1.59 11.60 -16.85
CA ILE A 193 1.95 12.43 -15.69
C ILE A 193 3.45 12.75 -15.71
N ALA A 194 4.28 11.75 -16.01
CA ALA A 194 5.72 11.92 -16.04
C ALA A 194 6.17 12.85 -17.17
N SER A 195 5.61 12.73 -18.37
CA SER A 195 5.89 13.65 -19.48
C SER A 195 5.52 15.09 -19.12
N LEU A 196 4.35 15.30 -18.52
CA LEU A 196 3.89 16.63 -18.08
C LEU A 196 4.83 17.26 -17.06
N LEU A 197 5.15 16.53 -15.98
CA LEU A 197 5.92 17.08 -14.87
C LEU A 197 7.42 17.19 -15.18
N THR A 198 7.96 16.27 -15.98
CA THR A 198 9.36 16.36 -16.42
C THR A 198 9.57 17.57 -17.34
N ALA A 199 8.58 17.91 -18.18
CA ALA A 199 8.62 19.14 -18.98
C ALA A 199 8.64 20.41 -18.12
N ALA A 200 8.03 20.37 -16.93
CA ALA A 200 8.08 21.44 -15.93
C ALA A 200 9.33 21.39 -15.02
N GLY A 201 10.24 20.43 -15.24
CA GLY A 201 11.51 20.32 -14.51
C GLY A 201 11.52 19.36 -13.32
N SER A 202 10.43 18.64 -13.02
CA SER A 202 10.40 17.64 -11.95
C SER A 202 11.22 16.39 -12.28
N HIS A 203 11.74 15.74 -11.23
CA HIS A 203 12.18 14.34 -11.29
C HIS A 203 11.02 13.43 -10.92
N VAL A 204 10.46 12.71 -11.89
CA VAL A 204 9.31 11.83 -11.64
C VAL A 204 9.76 10.41 -11.33
N ILE A 205 9.19 9.83 -10.28
CA ILE A 205 9.34 8.42 -9.89
C ILE A 205 7.97 7.76 -10.00
N ASP A 206 7.89 6.71 -10.81
CA ASP A 206 6.77 5.77 -10.83
C ASP A 206 6.86 4.87 -9.58
N ALA A 207 5.82 4.88 -8.76
CA ALA A 207 5.82 4.15 -7.50
C ALA A 207 4.56 3.29 -7.30
N ALA A 208 4.75 2.14 -6.65
CA ALA A 208 3.65 1.24 -6.32
C ALA A 208 3.66 0.86 -4.84
N ILE A 209 2.60 1.26 -4.14
CA ILE A 209 2.36 0.87 -2.75
C ILE A 209 1.68 -0.50 -2.69
N MET A 210 2.28 -1.46 -2.00
CA MET A 210 1.85 -2.85 -1.93
C MET A 210 1.73 -3.32 -0.48
N GLY A 211 0.49 -3.53 -0.04
CA GLY A 211 0.16 -3.95 1.33
C GLY A 211 -0.93 -3.09 1.96
N ALA A 212 -1.23 -3.39 3.22
CA ALA A 212 -2.08 -2.53 4.06
C ALA A 212 -1.31 -1.28 4.50
N PRO A 213 -2.00 -0.21 4.94
CA PRO A 213 -1.33 0.96 5.51
C PRO A 213 -0.35 0.57 6.62
N PRO A 214 0.88 1.14 6.62
CA PRO A 214 1.89 0.79 7.61
C PRO A 214 1.43 1.13 9.02
N ALA A 215 1.85 0.29 9.97
CA ALA A 215 1.60 0.44 11.40
C ALA A 215 2.72 -0.26 12.19
N ALA A 216 2.73 -0.13 13.52
CA ALA A 216 3.77 -0.71 14.37
C ALA A 216 4.02 -2.22 14.13
N ASP A 217 2.98 -2.97 13.74
CA ASP A 217 2.99 -4.41 13.46
C ASP A 217 2.93 -4.76 11.96
N ARG A 218 2.87 -3.77 11.07
CA ARG A 218 2.64 -3.97 9.63
C ARG A 218 3.58 -3.12 8.78
N CYS A 219 4.28 -3.80 7.88
CA CYS A 219 5.06 -3.15 6.82
C CYS A 219 4.27 -3.03 5.52
N VAL A 220 4.61 -2.01 4.74
CA VAL A 220 4.16 -1.84 3.34
C VAL A 220 5.39 -1.81 2.43
N ARG A 221 5.28 -2.36 1.22
CA ARG A 221 6.34 -2.19 0.22
C ARG A 221 6.03 -1.00 -0.67
N LEU A 222 7.03 -0.18 -0.93
CA LEU A 222 6.98 0.91 -1.89
C LEU A 222 7.97 0.58 -3.02
N TYR A 223 7.47 0.05 -4.12
CA TYR A 223 8.28 -0.20 -5.30
C TYR A 223 8.52 1.14 -6.02
N LEU A 224 9.75 1.39 -6.45
CA LEU A 224 10.18 2.64 -7.06
C LEU A 224 10.86 2.35 -8.39
N CYS A 225 10.43 3.02 -9.44
CA CYS A 225 11.05 2.97 -10.75
C CYS A 225 11.09 4.39 -11.36
N GLY A 226 12.02 4.66 -12.25
CA GLY A 226 12.11 5.95 -12.91
C GLY A 226 12.93 5.86 -14.18
N GLU A 227 13.15 7.00 -14.82
CA GLU A 227 13.87 7.04 -16.09
C GLU A 227 15.30 6.49 -15.98
N PRO A 228 15.69 5.50 -16.82
CA PRO A 228 17.04 4.95 -16.85
C PRO A 228 18.12 6.03 -16.92
N GLY A 229 19.17 5.90 -16.10
CA GLY A 229 20.29 6.83 -16.05
C GLY A 229 20.01 8.17 -15.36
N ARG A 230 18.75 8.49 -15.04
CA ARG A 230 18.38 9.75 -14.34
C ARG A 230 17.75 9.51 -12.97
N ALA A 231 17.14 8.36 -12.73
CA ALA A 231 16.37 8.10 -11.52
C ALA A 231 17.16 7.56 -10.33
N THR A 232 18.42 7.14 -10.50
CA THR A 232 19.21 6.50 -9.42
C THR A 232 19.29 7.36 -8.16
N ARG A 233 19.66 8.65 -8.30
CA ARG A 233 19.75 9.57 -7.16
C ARG A 233 18.38 9.93 -6.57
N PRO A 234 17.35 10.26 -7.37
CA PRO A 234 15.99 10.44 -6.85
C PRO A 234 15.45 9.23 -6.09
N ILE A 235 15.60 8.00 -6.61
CA ILE A 235 15.17 6.77 -5.96
C ILE A 235 15.92 6.54 -4.65
N ALA A 236 17.24 6.75 -4.63
CA ALA A 236 18.03 6.66 -3.39
C ALA A 236 17.58 7.70 -2.35
N THR A 237 17.24 8.90 -2.79
CA THR A 237 16.73 9.98 -1.93
C THR A 237 15.41 9.60 -1.28
N VAL A 238 14.43 9.13 -2.08
CA VAL A 238 13.13 8.66 -1.57
C VAL A 238 13.28 7.41 -0.70
N SER A 239 14.19 6.50 -1.03
CA SER A 239 14.49 5.33 -0.19
C SER A 239 15.06 5.76 1.16
N GLY A 240 15.94 6.75 1.16
CA GLY A 240 16.51 7.36 2.37
C GLY A 240 15.43 7.89 3.32
N VAL A 241 14.37 8.51 2.79
CA VAL A 241 13.24 9.04 3.56
C VAL A 241 12.57 7.99 4.45
N PHE A 242 12.59 6.72 4.05
CA PHE A 242 11.91 5.65 4.75
C PHE A 242 12.85 4.69 5.49
N THR A 243 14.13 5.03 5.63
CA THR A 243 15.12 4.20 6.31
C THR A 243 14.73 3.94 7.77
N GLY A 244 14.69 2.66 8.17
CA GLY A 244 14.34 2.27 9.54
C GLY A 244 12.85 2.45 9.88
N THR A 245 11.98 2.53 8.86
CA THR A 245 10.53 2.64 9.05
C THR A 245 9.80 1.39 8.58
N GLN A 246 8.48 1.38 8.69
CA GLN A 246 7.61 0.31 8.20
C GLN A 246 7.31 0.41 6.69
N VAL A 247 7.85 1.42 5.99
CA VAL A 247 7.82 1.51 4.53
C VAL A 247 9.12 0.91 3.98
N GLN A 248 9.01 -0.26 3.34
CA GLN A 248 10.14 -0.95 2.73
C GLN A 248 10.24 -0.55 1.26
N THR A 249 11.25 0.23 0.90
CA THR A 249 11.45 0.65 -0.48
C THR A 249 12.17 -0.42 -1.29
N VAL A 250 11.71 -0.66 -2.52
CA VAL A 250 12.31 -1.61 -3.46
C VAL A 250 12.50 -0.93 -4.79
N ALA A 251 13.75 -0.70 -5.20
CA ALA A 251 14.03 -0.19 -6.53
C ALA A 251 13.82 -1.30 -7.59
N LEU A 252 13.15 -0.96 -8.69
CA LEU A 252 12.98 -1.83 -9.84
C LEU A 252 13.85 -1.33 -10.99
N ASP A 253 14.46 -2.26 -11.71
CA ASP A 253 15.01 -1.99 -13.03
C ASP A 253 13.86 -1.76 -14.03
N GLY A 254 14.13 -0.99 -15.08
CA GLY A 254 13.15 -0.64 -16.11
C GLY A 254 12.98 0.87 -16.21
N GLY A 255 11.80 1.30 -16.67
CA GLY A 255 11.46 2.70 -16.84
C GLY A 255 10.09 3.06 -16.25
N LEU A 256 9.68 4.31 -16.46
CA LEU A 256 8.40 4.83 -16.01
C LEU A 256 7.24 3.95 -16.51
N GLY A 257 6.42 3.48 -15.57
CA GLY A 257 5.32 2.55 -15.79
C GLY A 257 5.58 1.13 -15.28
N THR A 258 6.84 0.77 -14.94
CA THR A 258 7.20 -0.57 -14.45
C THR A 258 6.61 -0.88 -13.07
N ALA A 259 6.70 0.05 -12.12
CA ALA A 259 6.13 -0.16 -10.78
C ALA A 259 4.60 -0.21 -10.87
N SER A 260 4.01 0.66 -11.70
CA SER A 260 2.59 0.64 -12.00
C SER A 260 2.14 -0.66 -12.68
N ALA A 261 2.89 -1.20 -13.63
CA ALA A 261 2.58 -2.49 -14.26
C ALA A 261 2.60 -3.64 -13.25
N LEU A 262 3.59 -3.66 -12.36
CA LEU A 262 3.63 -4.62 -11.24
C LEU A 262 2.39 -4.50 -10.35
N LYS A 263 1.98 -3.27 -10.02
CA LYS A 263 0.77 -3.01 -9.24
C LYS A 263 -0.47 -3.53 -9.94
N MET A 264 -0.63 -3.26 -11.24
CA MET A 264 -1.78 -3.68 -12.04
C MET A 264 -1.84 -5.21 -12.14
N ALA A 265 -0.72 -5.87 -12.45
CA ALA A 265 -0.65 -7.33 -12.52
C ALA A 265 -1.03 -7.99 -11.18
N HIS A 266 -0.52 -7.46 -10.06
CA HIS A 266 -0.87 -7.97 -8.74
C HIS A 266 -2.33 -7.66 -8.35
N ALA A 267 -2.82 -6.45 -8.66
CA ALA A 267 -4.19 -6.06 -8.38
C ALA A 267 -5.20 -6.92 -9.16
N GLN A 268 -4.90 -7.23 -10.42
CA GLN A 268 -5.69 -8.15 -11.25
C GLN A 268 -5.94 -9.46 -10.52
N TYR A 269 -4.87 -10.18 -10.16
CA TYR A 269 -5.00 -11.46 -9.47
C TYR A 269 -5.68 -11.29 -8.10
N GLN A 270 -5.17 -10.38 -7.27
CA GLN A 270 -5.59 -10.28 -5.87
C GLN A 270 -7.07 -9.92 -5.75
N LYS A 271 -7.59 -9.03 -6.60
CA LYS A 271 -8.99 -8.58 -6.50
C LYS A 271 -9.93 -9.46 -7.29
N ALA A 272 -9.56 -9.90 -8.50
CA ALA A 272 -10.39 -10.83 -9.26
C ALA A 272 -10.58 -12.14 -8.51
N ALA A 273 -9.55 -12.66 -7.82
CA ALA A 273 -9.68 -13.85 -6.98
C ALA A 273 -10.66 -13.66 -5.82
N ARG A 274 -10.78 -12.44 -5.25
CA ARG A 274 -11.74 -12.14 -4.17
C ARG A 274 -13.16 -11.96 -4.70
N ALA A 275 -13.32 -11.32 -5.86
CA ALA A 275 -14.61 -11.27 -6.55
C ALA A 275 -15.10 -12.67 -6.93
N LEU A 276 -14.20 -13.50 -7.47
CA LEU A 276 -14.48 -14.91 -7.80
C LEU A 276 -14.89 -15.69 -6.54
N ALA A 277 -14.12 -15.61 -5.47
CA ALA A 277 -14.46 -16.27 -4.20
C ALA A 277 -15.82 -15.82 -3.67
N ALA A 278 -16.15 -14.53 -3.79
CA ALA A 278 -17.43 -14.01 -3.34
C ALA A 278 -18.62 -14.57 -4.13
N VAL A 279 -18.50 -14.62 -5.47
CA VAL A 279 -19.54 -15.23 -6.32
C VAL A 279 -19.68 -16.73 -6.03
N SER A 280 -18.57 -17.45 -5.81
CA SER A 280 -18.60 -18.86 -5.40
C SER A 280 -19.30 -19.07 -4.05
N HIS A 281 -19.05 -18.21 -3.06
CA HIS A 281 -19.72 -18.27 -1.76
C HIS A 281 -21.21 -17.90 -1.84
N ALA A 282 -21.59 -16.94 -2.69
CA ALA A 282 -22.99 -16.64 -2.95
C ALA A 282 -23.72 -17.84 -3.57
N LEU A 283 -23.09 -18.53 -4.52
CA LEU A 283 -23.62 -19.77 -5.09
C LEU A 283 -23.75 -20.88 -4.03
N ALA A 284 -22.71 -21.12 -3.24
CA ALA A 284 -22.73 -22.14 -2.20
C ALA A 284 -23.81 -21.87 -1.14
N THR A 285 -24.00 -20.60 -0.75
CA THR A 285 -25.07 -20.18 0.16
C THR A 285 -26.45 -20.49 -0.42
N ARG A 286 -26.66 -20.26 -1.72
CA ARG A 286 -27.94 -20.52 -2.39
C ARG A 286 -28.34 -22.00 -2.42
N TYR A 287 -27.34 -22.89 -2.46
CA TYR A 287 -27.50 -24.35 -2.46
C TYR A 287 -27.26 -24.97 -1.09
N GLU A 288 -27.05 -24.17 -0.04
CA GLU A 288 -26.83 -24.63 1.34
C GLU A 288 -25.61 -25.55 1.50
N ILE A 289 -24.54 -25.32 0.71
CA ILE A 289 -23.30 -26.12 0.68
C ILE A 289 -22.06 -25.34 1.12
N THR A 290 -22.23 -24.23 1.85
CA THR A 290 -21.12 -23.35 2.27
C THR A 290 -20.03 -24.09 3.03
N ASP A 291 -20.38 -24.93 4.00
CA ASP A 291 -19.40 -25.66 4.81
C ASP A 291 -18.59 -26.66 3.98
N HIS A 292 -19.22 -27.30 2.99
CA HIS A 292 -18.54 -28.21 2.07
C HIS A 292 -17.57 -27.47 1.13
N LEU A 293 -17.95 -26.28 0.65
CA LEU A 293 -17.07 -25.43 -0.16
C LEU A 293 -15.84 -24.99 0.62
N ILE A 294 -16.01 -24.56 1.88
CA ILE A 294 -14.90 -24.15 2.74
C ILE A 294 -13.95 -25.31 2.99
N ALA A 295 -14.49 -26.47 3.40
CA ALA A 295 -13.68 -27.67 3.67
C ALA A 295 -12.88 -28.13 2.44
N GLU A 296 -13.47 -28.02 1.24
CA GLU A 296 -12.75 -28.32 -0.01
C GLU A 296 -11.65 -27.28 -0.31
N ALA A 297 -11.95 -25.99 -0.11
CA ALA A 297 -10.98 -24.91 -0.33
C ALA A 297 -9.76 -25.00 0.60
N GLU A 298 -9.95 -25.47 1.83
CA GLU A 298 -8.89 -25.64 2.84
C GLU A 298 -7.85 -26.71 2.47
N ARG A 299 -8.18 -27.64 1.56
CA ARG A 299 -7.21 -28.61 1.03
C ARG A 299 -6.07 -27.94 0.26
N ASN A 300 -6.30 -26.73 -0.26
CA ASN A 300 -5.32 -25.93 -0.98
C ASN A 300 -4.78 -24.82 -0.08
N ALA A 301 -3.50 -24.92 0.29
CA ALA A 301 -2.85 -23.91 1.11
C ALA A 301 -3.00 -22.51 0.50
N SER A 302 -3.43 -21.53 1.30
CA SER A 302 -3.58 -20.11 0.93
C SER A 302 -4.70 -19.77 -0.07
N SER A 303 -5.73 -20.62 -0.21
CA SER A 303 -6.87 -20.33 -1.09
C SER A 303 -7.71 -19.14 -0.58
N PRO A 304 -7.93 -18.08 -1.39
CA PRO A 304 -8.88 -17.02 -1.06
C PRO A 304 -10.30 -17.51 -0.75
N LEU A 305 -10.66 -18.67 -1.31
CA LEU A 305 -11.96 -19.30 -1.16
C LEU A 305 -12.17 -19.91 0.24
N ALA A 306 -11.08 -20.25 0.94
CA ALA A 306 -11.12 -20.82 2.30
C ALA A 306 -11.40 -19.77 3.39
N HIS A 307 -11.44 -18.49 3.04
CA HIS A 307 -11.53 -17.38 4.00
C HIS A 307 -12.71 -16.43 3.70
N PRO A 308 -13.97 -16.91 3.75
CA PRO A 308 -15.14 -16.08 3.49
C PRO A 308 -15.31 -14.91 4.47
N GLU A 309 -14.80 -15.04 5.70
CA GLU A 309 -14.79 -13.99 6.72
C GLU A 309 -14.04 -12.72 6.29
N TYR A 310 -13.21 -12.81 5.25
CA TYR A 310 -12.54 -11.65 4.66
C TYR A 310 -13.45 -10.82 3.75
N LEU A 311 -14.53 -11.40 3.20
CA LEU A 311 -15.39 -10.77 2.19
C LEU A 311 -16.11 -9.51 2.69
N PRO A 312 -16.61 -9.41 3.94
CA PRO A 312 -17.16 -8.15 4.45
C PRO A 312 -16.19 -6.98 4.35
N SER A 313 -14.91 -7.22 4.67
CA SER A 313 -13.88 -6.20 4.53
C SER A 313 -13.64 -5.81 3.07
N VAL A 314 -13.84 -6.74 2.12
CA VAL A 314 -13.73 -6.46 0.68
C VAL A 314 -14.90 -5.59 0.23
N ALA A 315 -16.13 -5.94 0.60
CA ALA A 315 -17.34 -5.18 0.29
C ALA A 315 -17.24 -3.73 0.78
N ALA A 316 -16.82 -3.52 2.03
CA ALA A 316 -16.61 -2.19 2.62
C ALA A 316 -15.65 -1.30 1.81
N ARG A 317 -14.72 -1.91 1.07
CA ARG A 317 -13.68 -1.24 0.27
C ARG A 317 -13.91 -1.35 -1.23
N ALA A 318 -15.00 -1.98 -1.67
CA ALA A 318 -15.24 -2.28 -3.07
C ALA A 318 -15.39 -1.03 -3.93
N TRP A 319 -16.00 0.03 -3.38
CA TRP A 319 -16.18 1.33 -4.03
C TRP A 319 -14.88 1.97 -4.53
N ARG A 320 -13.73 1.67 -3.91
CA ARG A 320 -12.41 2.12 -4.39
C ARG A 320 -11.67 1.06 -5.21
N TRP A 321 -11.97 -0.22 -5.00
CA TRP A 321 -11.36 -1.30 -5.77
C TRP A 321 -11.92 -1.43 -7.19
N ALA A 322 -13.22 -1.16 -7.39
CA ALA A 322 -13.84 -1.21 -8.71
C ALA A 322 -13.18 -0.23 -9.72
N PRO A 323 -12.97 1.06 -9.38
CA PRO A 323 -12.20 1.95 -10.26
C PRO A 323 -10.76 1.48 -10.53
N GLU A 324 -10.09 0.87 -9.55
CA GLU A 324 -8.77 0.28 -9.78
C GLU A 324 -8.82 -0.93 -10.74
N MET A 325 -9.95 -1.61 -10.89
CA MET A 325 -10.11 -2.67 -11.90
C MET A 325 -10.24 -2.11 -13.32
N HIS A 326 -10.71 -0.86 -13.48
CA HIS A 326 -10.68 -0.19 -14.78
C HIS A 326 -9.24 0.11 -15.21
N GLU A 327 -8.37 0.56 -14.29
CA GLU A 327 -6.94 0.72 -14.59
C GLU A 327 -6.26 -0.59 -15.00
N VAL A 328 -6.66 -1.70 -14.37
CA VAL A 328 -6.21 -3.03 -14.76
C VAL A 328 -6.71 -3.40 -16.16
N THR A 329 -7.98 -3.10 -16.47
CA THR A 329 -8.58 -3.33 -17.80
C THR A 329 -7.80 -2.56 -18.86
N ASP A 330 -7.59 -1.27 -18.68
CA ASP A 330 -6.84 -0.40 -19.60
C ASP A 330 -5.40 -0.91 -19.78
N THR A 331 -4.77 -1.39 -18.70
CA THR A 331 -3.41 -1.94 -18.76
C THR A 331 -3.34 -3.25 -19.54
N LEU A 332 -4.33 -4.13 -19.36
CA LEU A 332 -4.43 -5.40 -20.10
C LEU A 332 -4.70 -5.16 -21.58
N ASP A 333 -5.65 -4.27 -21.89
CA ASP A 333 -5.99 -3.90 -23.28
C ASP A 333 -4.77 -3.28 -23.99
N ALA A 334 -4.05 -2.36 -23.35
CA ALA A 334 -2.83 -1.77 -23.89
C ALA A 334 -1.71 -2.80 -24.11
N ALA A 335 -1.70 -3.90 -23.35
CA ALA A 335 -0.76 -5.01 -23.50
C ALA A 335 -1.24 -6.09 -24.49
N GLY A 336 -2.44 -5.94 -25.09
CA GLY A 336 -3.03 -6.96 -25.96
C GLY A 336 -3.43 -8.25 -25.22
N LEU A 337 -3.74 -8.14 -23.92
CA LEU A 337 -4.12 -9.27 -23.06
C LEU A 337 -5.63 -9.29 -22.80
N PRO A 338 -6.24 -10.45 -22.51
CA PRO A 338 -7.67 -10.54 -22.20
C PRO A 338 -8.03 -9.74 -20.94
N SER A 339 -8.92 -8.75 -21.08
CA SER A 339 -9.36 -7.87 -20.00
C SER A 339 -10.71 -8.25 -19.39
N ASP A 340 -11.41 -9.25 -19.94
CA ASP A 340 -12.77 -9.62 -19.53
C ASP A 340 -12.88 -10.02 -18.06
N LEU A 341 -11.87 -10.71 -17.53
CA LEU A 341 -11.83 -11.08 -16.10
C LEU A 341 -11.73 -9.85 -15.19
N ALA A 342 -10.98 -8.83 -15.61
CA ALA A 342 -10.86 -7.58 -14.85
C ALA A 342 -12.19 -6.82 -14.85
N ARG A 343 -12.86 -6.76 -16.02
CA ARG A 343 -14.17 -6.13 -16.20
C ARG A 343 -15.25 -6.81 -15.35
N ALA A 344 -15.35 -8.14 -15.43
CA ALA A 344 -16.28 -8.91 -14.63
C ALA A 344 -16.04 -8.74 -13.11
N ALA A 345 -14.77 -8.72 -12.68
CA ALA A 345 -14.45 -8.44 -11.28
C ALA A 345 -14.87 -7.02 -10.84
N SER A 346 -14.72 -6.01 -11.72
CA SER A 346 -15.22 -4.65 -11.46
C SER A 346 -16.74 -4.61 -11.27
N GLU A 347 -17.48 -5.33 -12.11
CA GLU A 347 -18.94 -5.42 -12.02
C GLU A 347 -19.39 -6.05 -10.70
N VAL A 348 -18.75 -7.14 -10.27
CA VAL A 348 -19.02 -7.77 -8.96
C VAL A 348 -18.75 -6.79 -7.82
N LEU A 349 -17.60 -6.10 -7.83
CA LEU A 349 -17.23 -5.12 -6.80
C LEU A 349 -18.22 -3.95 -6.77
N THR A 350 -18.74 -3.51 -7.92
CA THR A 350 -19.68 -2.40 -8.02
C THR A 350 -21.00 -2.69 -7.30
N ARG A 351 -21.41 -3.96 -7.19
CA ARG A 351 -22.60 -4.36 -6.41
C ARG A 351 -22.52 -3.98 -4.93
N TRP A 352 -21.31 -3.86 -4.38
CA TRP A 352 -21.06 -3.42 -3.00
C TRP A 352 -20.78 -1.93 -2.84
N THR A 353 -21.03 -1.11 -3.87
CA THR A 353 -20.92 0.35 -3.74
C THR A 353 -21.75 0.92 -2.57
N PRO A 354 -22.98 0.44 -2.29
CA PRO A 354 -23.75 0.88 -1.12
C PRO A 354 -23.12 0.53 0.23
N ASP A 355 -22.25 -0.49 0.28
CA ASP A 355 -21.66 -1.02 1.52
C ASP A 355 -20.41 -0.24 1.94
N LYS A 356 -20.18 0.93 1.34
CA LYS A 356 -19.01 1.77 1.55
C LYS A 356 -18.74 2.01 3.04
N ASP A 357 -17.54 1.59 3.47
CA ASP A 357 -17.02 1.74 4.83
C ASP A 357 -17.93 1.12 5.93
N ALA A 358 -18.87 0.25 5.56
CA ALA A 358 -19.81 -0.39 6.47
C ALA A 358 -19.23 -1.68 7.10
N ASP A 359 -19.65 -1.98 8.32
CA ASP A 359 -19.35 -3.23 9.03
C ASP A 359 -20.60 -4.13 8.95
N LEU A 360 -20.70 -4.92 7.89
CA LEU A 360 -21.85 -5.77 7.59
C LEU A 360 -21.51 -7.25 7.81
N PRO A 361 -22.45 -8.05 8.33
CA PRO A 361 -22.23 -9.49 8.44
C PRO A 361 -22.16 -10.15 7.06
N LEU A 362 -21.47 -11.29 6.98
CA LEU A 362 -21.20 -12.00 5.72
C LEU A 362 -22.47 -12.33 4.92
N ASP A 363 -23.55 -12.73 5.58
CA ASP A 363 -24.81 -13.07 4.91
C ASP A 363 -25.45 -11.87 4.19
N VAL A 364 -25.34 -10.67 4.76
CA VAL A 364 -25.83 -9.42 4.14
C VAL A 364 -24.98 -9.10 2.92
N VAL A 365 -23.65 -9.18 3.07
CA VAL A 365 -22.69 -8.91 2.00
C VAL A 365 -22.89 -9.85 0.81
N LEU A 366 -23.09 -11.15 1.05
CA LEU A 366 -23.37 -12.11 -0.01
C LEU A 366 -24.75 -11.88 -0.66
N ARG A 367 -25.77 -11.47 0.10
CA ARG A 367 -27.09 -11.10 -0.46
C ARG A 367 -27.02 -9.91 -1.39
N HIS A 368 -26.19 -8.90 -1.11
CA HIS A 368 -26.02 -7.74 -1.99
C HIS A 368 -25.37 -8.08 -3.34
N LEU A 369 -24.71 -9.23 -3.48
CA LEU A 369 -24.26 -9.73 -4.79
C LEU A 369 -25.42 -10.27 -5.62
N GLY A 370 -26.47 -10.77 -4.96
CA GLY A 370 -27.66 -11.31 -5.60
C GLY A 370 -28.65 -10.25 -6.05
N THR A 371 -29.51 -10.60 -7.00
CA THR A 371 -30.73 -9.83 -7.32
C THR A 371 -31.99 -10.54 -6.85
N TRP A 372 -31.85 -11.49 -5.93
CA TRP A 372 -32.91 -12.42 -5.51
C TRP A 372 -33.69 -11.90 -4.31
#